data_AF-A0A158AX45-F1
#
_entry.id   AF-A0A158AX45-F1
#
_cell.length_a   1.000
_cell.length_b   1.000
_cell.length_c   1.000
_cell.angle_alpha   90.00
_cell.angle_beta   90.00
_cell.angle_gamma   90.00
#
_symmetry.space_group_name_H-M   'P 1'
#
loop_
_entity.id
_entity.type
_entity.pdbx_description
1 polymer ?
#
loop_
_entity_poly.entity_id
_entity_poly.type
_entity_poly.pdbx_seq_one_letter_code
_entity_poly.pdbx_strand_id
1 'polypeptide(L)'
;MRLDGYPVEAGDRVYDLFFGDGVVKNLLPDGRANVAFGVRSFTYDERGVGQHGRRSLYWHNPIILVPQKDDAQWALQRRLNTAIANELQPGRV
;
A
#
# COMPACT_ATOMS: atom_id res chain seq x y z
N MET A 1 0.59 -14.83 -2.25
CA MET A 1 1.18 -13.61 -2.84
C MET A 1 2.12 -12.93 -1.85
N ARG A 2 2.86 -11.94 -2.31
CA ARG A 2 3.63 -11.02 -1.46
C ARG A 2 3.17 -9.59 -1.73
N LEU A 3 3.13 -8.73 -0.71
CA LEU A 3 2.88 -7.30 -0.83
C LEU A 3 4.11 -6.56 -0.31
N ASP A 4 4.71 -5.70 -1.14
CA ASP A 4 5.97 -5.01 -0.82
C ASP A 4 7.07 -5.96 -0.33
N GLY A 5 7.16 -7.13 -0.97
CA GLY A 5 8.14 -8.18 -0.62
C GLY A 5 7.83 -8.96 0.67
N TYR A 6 6.77 -8.66 1.42
CA TYR A 6 6.37 -9.48 2.57
C TYR A 6 5.31 -10.50 2.19
N PRO A 7 5.35 -11.75 2.72
CA PRO A 7 4.26 -12.69 2.55
C PRO A 7 2.97 -12.12 3.12
N VAL A 8 1.85 -12.41 2.46
CA VAL A 8 0.51 -12.00 2.93
C VAL A 8 -0.18 -13.20 3.54
N GLU A 9 -0.63 -13.05 4.77
CA GLU A 9 -1.26 -14.09 5.58
C GLU A 9 -2.68 -13.70 6.02
N ALA A 10 -3.52 -14.71 6.27
CA ALA A 10 -4.85 -14.45 6.81
C ALA A 10 -4.74 -13.87 8.23
N GLY A 11 -5.47 -12.79 8.49
CA GLY A 11 -5.40 -12.04 9.74
C GLY A 11 -4.50 -10.80 9.69
N ASP A 12 -3.68 -10.65 8.64
CA ASP A 12 -2.86 -9.45 8.47
C ASP A 12 -3.70 -8.18 8.39
N ARG A 13 -3.22 -7.14 9.06
CA ARG A 13 -3.80 -5.80 8.98
C ARG A 13 -3.20 -5.04 7.81
N VAL A 14 -4.06 -4.36 7.08
CA VAL A 14 -3.71 -3.56 5.90
C VAL A 14 -4.54 -2.28 5.91
N TYR A 15 -4.19 -1.34 5.05
CA TYR A 15 -4.88 -0.09 4.86
C TYR A 15 -5.13 0.15 3.38
N ASP A 16 -6.37 0.47 3.02
CA ASP A 16 -6.74 0.88 1.68
C ASP A 16 -7.07 2.39 1.64
N LEU A 17 -6.55 3.10 0.64
CA LEU A 17 -6.75 4.55 0.50
C LEU A 17 -8.23 4.97 0.34
N PHE A 18 -9.12 4.08 -0.08
CA PHE A 18 -10.56 4.34 -0.23
C PHE A 18 -11.38 3.79 0.93
N PHE A 19 -10.96 2.67 1.53
CA PHE A 19 -11.76 1.94 2.51
C PHE A 19 -11.23 2.00 3.95
N GLY A 20 -10.03 2.54 4.16
CA GLY A 20 -9.39 2.62 5.47
C GLY A 20 -8.82 1.27 5.92
N ASP A 21 -8.90 0.99 7.22
CA ASP A 21 -8.35 -0.22 7.82
C ASP A 21 -9.08 -1.49 7.35
N GLY A 22 -8.29 -2.50 6.98
CA GLY A 22 -8.77 -3.80 6.53
C GLY A 22 -8.01 -4.96 7.14
N VAL A 23 -8.58 -6.15 6.98
CA VAL A 23 -7.98 -7.41 7.41
C VAL A 23 -8.02 -8.42 6.28
N VAL A 24 -6.88 -9.04 5.98
CA VAL A 24 -6.80 -10.13 5.01
C VAL A 24 -7.60 -11.32 5.54
N LYS A 25 -8.61 -11.76 4.79
CA LYS A 25 -9.45 -12.91 5.18
C LYS A 25 -8.83 -14.23 4.76
N ASN A 26 -8.41 -14.30 3.50
CA ASN A 26 -7.84 -15.49 2.91
C ASN A 26 -7.10 -15.13 1.61
N LEU A 27 -6.22 -16.03 1.20
CA LEU A 27 -5.69 -16.05 -0.16
C LEU A 27 -6.62 -16.86 -1.05
N LEU A 28 -6.84 -16.37 -2.27
CA LEU A 28 -7.62 -17.04 -3.29
C LEU A 28 -6.74 -17.97 -4.14
N PRO A 29 -7.31 -18.99 -4.81
CA PRO A 29 -6.55 -19.91 -5.66
C PRO A 29 -5.83 -19.24 -6.83
N ASP A 30 -6.30 -18.07 -7.28
CA ASP A 30 -5.69 -17.26 -8.34
C ASP A 30 -4.50 -16.42 -7.83
N GLY A 31 -4.10 -16.59 -6.57
CA GLY A 31 -2.99 -15.89 -5.95
C GLY A 31 -3.32 -14.51 -5.41
N ARG A 32 -4.57 -14.04 -5.48
CA ARG A 32 -4.99 -12.73 -4.95
C ARG A 32 -5.35 -12.82 -3.47
N ALA A 33 -5.22 -11.70 -2.75
CA ALA A 33 -5.69 -11.58 -1.37
C ALA A 33 -7.12 -11.05 -1.34
N ASN A 34 -8.00 -11.72 -0.60
CA ASN A 34 -9.32 -11.19 -0.26
C ASN A 34 -9.23 -10.42 1.06
N VAL A 35 -9.54 -9.13 1.03
CA VAL A 35 -9.42 -8.23 2.18
C VAL A 35 -10.78 -7.69 2.56
N ALA A 36 -11.11 -7.76 3.84
CA ALA A 36 -12.35 -7.22 4.38
C ALA A 36 -12.16 -5.84 4.99
N PHE A 37 -13.11 -4.95 4.71
CA PHE A 37 -13.25 -3.60 5.25
C PHE A 37 -14.66 -3.46 5.82
N GLY A 38 -14.83 -3.73 7.11
CA GLY A 38 -16.15 -3.84 7.74
C GLY A 38 -16.99 -4.97 7.10
N VAL A 39 -18.12 -4.61 6.49
CA VAL A 39 -19.04 -5.54 5.81
C VAL A 39 -18.68 -5.83 4.35
N ARG A 40 -17.72 -5.08 3.78
CA ARG A 40 -17.31 -5.20 2.38
C ARG A 40 -16.02 -5.99 2.27
N SER A 41 -15.79 -6.62 1.12
CA SER A 41 -14.55 -7.30 0.83
C SER A 41 -14.15 -7.11 -0.63
N PHE A 42 -12.86 -6.97 -0.87
CA PHE A 42 -12.28 -6.75 -2.20
C PHE A 42 -11.03 -7.60 -2.39
N THR A 43 -10.74 -7.93 -3.64
CA THR A 43 -9.56 -8.70 -4.00
C THR A 43 -8.43 -7.80 -4.50
N TYR A 44 -7.21 -8.12 -4.11
CA TYR A 44 -6.01 -7.38 -4.45
C TYR A 44 -4.94 -8.30 -5.03
N ASP A 45 -4.21 -7.81 -6.03
CA ASP A 45 -3.01 -8.47 -6.53
C ASP A 45 -1.77 -8.13 -5.67
N GLU A 46 -0.63 -8.75 -5.99
CA GLU A 46 0.66 -8.53 -5.33
C GLU A 46 1.17 -7.07 -5.38
N ARG A 47 0.64 -6.26 -6.30
CA ARG A 47 0.98 -4.83 -6.43
C ARG A 47 0.07 -3.95 -5.56
N GLY A 48 -0.84 -4.55 -4.79
CA GLY A 48 -1.83 -3.84 -3.99
C GLY A 48 -2.92 -3.17 -4.83
N VAL A 49 -3.19 -3.70 -6.03
CA VAL A 49 -4.21 -3.17 -6.96
C VAL A 49 -5.49 -3.99 -6.85
N GLY A 50 -6.57 -3.32 -6.44
CA GLY A 50 -7.92 -3.86 -6.39
C GLY A 50 -8.81 -3.33 -7.52
N GLN A 51 -10.10 -3.09 -7.22
CA GLN A 51 -11.12 -2.71 -8.20
C GLN A 51 -10.90 -1.35 -8.89
N HIS A 52 -10.08 -0.46 -8.33
CA HIS A 52 -9.86 0.89 -8.85
C HIS A 52 -8.75 0.99 -9.92
N GLY A 53 -8.13 -0.15 -10.30
CA GLY A 53 -7.11 -0.19 -11.35
C GLY A 53 -5.78 0.49 -11.01
N ARG A 54 -5.66 1.06 -9.81
CA ARG A 54 -4.45 1.68 -9.26
C ARG A 54 -4.17 1.12 -7.87
N ARG A 55 -2.90 1.20 -7.46
CA ARG A 55 -2.48 0.75 -6.13
C ARG A 55 -3.20 1.55 -5.05
N SER A 56 -3.84 0.84 -4.14
CA SER A 56 -4.53 1.45 -3.00
C SER A 56 -4.29 0.73 -1.68
N LEU A 57 -3.81 -0.52 -1.72
CA LEU A 57 -3.53 -1.32 -0.54
C LEU A 57 -2.08 -1.14 -0.07
N TYR A 58 -1.92 -0.94 1.23
CA TYR A 58 -0.64 -0.77 1.93
C TYR A 58 -0.69 -1.51 3.27
N TRP A 59 0.47 -1.82 3.85
CA TRP A 59 0.53 -2.43 5.18
C TRP A 59 0.01 -1.51 6.29
N HIS A 60 0.24 -0.21 6.14
CA HIS A 60 -0.19 0.83 7.08
C HIS A 60 -0.74 2.03 6.30
N ASN A 61 -1.49 2.90 6.99
CA ASN A 61 -1.92 4.18 6.43
C ASN A 61 -0.68 4.96 5.96
N PRO A 62 -0.50 5.17 4.64
CA PRO A 62 0.71 5.78 4.13
C PRO A 62 0.78 7.27 4.50
N ILE A 63 1.98 7.76 4.77
CA ILE A 63 2.20 9.18 5.02
C ILE A 63 2.07 9.94 3.70
N ILE A 64 1.00 10.74 3.57
CA ILE A 64 0.79 11.61 2.42
C ILE A 64 1.40 12.98 2.73
N LEU A 65 2.47 13.32 2.03
CA LEU A 65 3.08 14.64 2.11
C LEU A 65 2.44 15.56 1.05
N VAL A 66 1.83 16.65 1.50
CA VAL A 66 1.30 17.68 0.61
C VAL A 66 2.47 18.31 -0.15
N PRO A 67 2.43 18.40 -1.49
CA PRO A 67 3.51 18.98 -2.27
C PRO A 67 3.58 20.50 -2.02
N GLN A 68 4.80 21.02 -1.90
CA GLN A 68 5.04 22.45 -1.86
C GLN A 68 4.63 23.10 -3.19
N LYS A 69 4.02 24.28 -3.10
CA LYS A 69 3.55 25.03 -4.28
C LYS A 69 4.70 25.73 -5.02
N ASP A 70 5.67 26.24 -4.26
CA ASP A 70 6.84 26.94 -4.81
C ASP A 70 7.85 25.92 -5.38
N ASP A 71 8.45 26.24 -6.54
CA ASP A 71 9.32 25.30 -7.26
C ASP A 71 10.61 24.98 -6.50
N ALA A 72 11.21 25.96 -5.81
CA ALA A 72 12.44 25.72 -5.05
C ALA A 72 12.15 24.85 -3.82
N GLN A 73 11.03 25.11 -3.14
CA GLN A 73 10.58 24.28 -2.02
C GLN A 73 10.16 22.87 -2.48
N TRP A 74 9.52 22.76 -3.65
CA TRP A 74 9.18 21.48 -4.26
C TRP A 74 10.42 20.67 -4.61
N ALA A 75 11.44 21.32 -5.19
CA ALA A 75 12.70 20.67 -5.51
C ALA A 75 13.39 20.12 -4.24
N LEU A 76 13.40 20.90 -3.14
CA LEU A 76 13.91 20.44 -1.86
C LEU A 76 13.11 19.24 -1.33
N GLN A 77 11.78 19.35 -1.29
CA GLN A 77 10.91 18.27 -0.81
C GLN A 77 11.10 16.99 -1.62
N ARG A 78 11.11 17.09 -2.96
CA ARG A 78 11.34 15.95 -3.86
C ARG A 78 12.68 15.27 -3.58
N ARG A 79 13.75 16.04 -3.37
CA ARG A 79 15.07 15.51 -3.03
C ARG A 79 15.05 14.73 -1.70
N LEU A 80 14.41 15.29 -0.67
CA LEU A 80 14.28 14.63 0.64
C LEU A 80 13.46 13.35 0.55
N ASN A 81 12.31 13.39 -0.12
CA ASN A 81 11.47 12.21 -0.31
C ASN A 81 12.20 11.10 -1.08
N THR A 82 13.00 11.47 -2.09
CA THR A 82 13.84 10.51 -2.84
C THR A 82 14.91 9.89 -1.95
N ALA A 83 15.57 10.69 -1.11
CA ALA A 83 16.56 10.18 -0.16
C ALA A 83 15.94 9.17 0.82
N ILE A 84 14.75 9.48 1.36
CA ILE A 84 14.01 8.57 2.25
C ILE A 84 13.63 7.28 1.52
N ALA A 85 13.11 7.38 0.28
CA ALA A 85 12.71 6.21 -0.51
C ALA A 85 13.89 5.31 -0.90
N ASN A 86 15.09 5.87 -1.03
CA ASN A 86 16.29 5.09 -1.30
C ASN A 86 16.76 4.30 -0.06
N GLU A 87 16.56 4.85 1.13
CA GLU A 87 16.93 4.20 2.40
C GLU A 87 15.89 3.16 2.82
N LEU A 88 14.60 3.50 2.71
CA LEU A 88 13.50 2.64 3.13
C LEU A 88 13.00 1.80 1.95
N GLN A 89 13.45 0.54 1.90
CA GLN A 89 13.08 -0.42 0.84
C GLN A 89 12.39 -1.64 1.44
N PRO A 90 11.08 -1.56 1.74
CA PRO A 90 10.33 -2.65 2.35
C PRO A 90 10.49 -3.96 1.57
N GLY A 91 10.73 -5.06 2.29
CA GLY A 91 10.82 -6.40 1.74
C GLY A 91 12.06 -6.69 0.89
N ARG A 92 13.01 -5.74 0.80
CA ARG A 92 14.33 -5.99 0.24
C ARG A 92 15.21 -6.61 1.35
N VAL A 93 15.64 -7.85 1.12
CA VAL A 93 16.68 -8.55 1.90
C VAL A 93 17.97 -8.47 1.10
#